data_AF-A0A967YFV8-F1
#
_entry.id   AF-A0A967YFV8-F1
#
_cell.length_a   1.000
_cell.length_b   1.000
_cell.length_c   1.000
_cell.angle_alpha   90.00
_cell.angle_beta   90.00
_cell.angle_gamma   90.00
#
_symmetry.space_group_name_H-M   'P 1'
#
loop_
_entity.id
_entity.type
_entity.pdbx_description
1 polymer ?
#
loop_
_entity_poly.entity_id
_entity_poly.type
_entity_poly.pdbx_seq_one_letter_code
_entity_poly.pdbx_strand_id
1 'polypeptide(L)'
;MAVDVIREKGQVVGMEAMNEISGEPFSIRSRVIANASGPWCDYLHKELFKEIRERVRTTKGIHLVIDRNDLPIHYTIVGQAVQDGRYIFAVPWRQFVFLGTTDTDYDGDPDRIPTERSDVDYLLDAFNHYFPNANLNDDKIISTFAGLRPLTYEEGKTA
;
A
#
# COMPACT_ATOMS: atom_id res chain seq x y z
N MET A 1 -11.04 4.45 -15.75
CA MET A 1 -9.98 3.44 -15.96
C MET A 1 -9.41 3.46 -17.38
N ALA A 2 -8.08 3.33 -17.57
CA ALA A 2 -7.47 3.16 -18.89
C ALA A 2 -7.65 1.72 -19.40
N VAL A 3 -7.99 1.54 -20.68
CA VAL A 3 -8.32 0.22 -21.25
C VAL A 3 -7.46 -0.19 -22.44
N ASP A 4 -6.97 0.77 -23.24
CA ASP A 4 -6.05 0.49 -24.36
C ASP A 4 -5.25 1.73 -24.76
N VAL A 5 -4.24 1.55 -25.61
CA VAL A 5 -3.42 2.61 -26.22
C VAL A 5 -3.83 2.84 -27.67
N ILE A 6 -3.97 4.11 -28.07
CA ILE A 6 -4.21 4.48 -29.47
C ILE A 6 -2.86 4.59 -30.17
N ARG A 7 -2.69 3.86 -31.28
CA ARG A 7 -1.44 3.84 -32.05
C ARG A 7 -1.63 4.31 -33.48
N GLU A 8 -0.74 5.19 -33.93
CA GLU A 8 -0.64 5.62 -35.33
C GLU A 8 0.80 5.48 -35.80
N LYS A 9 1.01 4.80 -36.93
CA LYS A 9 2.36 4.53 -37.50
C LYS A 9 3.34 3.94 -36.46
N GLY A 10 2.83 3.09 -35.57
CA GLY A 10 3.61 2.44 -34.50
C GLY A 10 3.87 3.30 -33.26
N GLN A 11 3.53 4.59 -33.27
CA GLN A 11 3.68 5.47 -32.12
C GLN A 11 2.39 5.54 -31.30
N VAL A 12 2.52 5.64 -29.98
CA VAL A 12 1.38 5.89 -29.09
C VAL A 12 0.99 7.36 -29.20
N VAL A 13 -0.28 7.63 -29.52
CA VAL A 13 -0.82 8.99 -29.75
C VAL A 13 -2.05 9.30 -28.88
N GLY A 14 -2.40 8.40 -27.97
CA GLY A 14 -3.56 8.54 -27.11
C GLY A 14 -3.87 7.29 -26.29
N MET A 15 -4.97 7.36 -25.54
CA MET A 15 -5.50 6.28 -24.71
C MET A 15 -6.99 6.12 -24.97
N GLU A 16 -7.46 4.88 -24.93
CA GLU A 16 -8.86 4.54 -24.73
C GLU A 16 -9.10 4.37 -23.22
N ALA A 17 -10.20 4.92 -22.72
CA ALA A 17 -10.57 4.86 -21.31
C ALA A 17 -12.05 4.53 -21.13
N MET A 18 -12.37 3.93 -19.99
CA MET A 18 -13.72 3.69 -19.52
C MET A 18 -14.06 4.70 -18.42
N ASN A 19 -15.19 5.39 -18.56
CA ASN A 19 -15.76 6.18 -17.47
C ASN A 19 -16.36 5.22 -16.44
N GLU A 20 -15.81 5.18 -15.23
CA GLU A 20 -16.25 4.24 -14.20
C GLU A 20 -17.59 4.61 -13.53
N ILE A 21 -18.10 5.82 -13.78
CA ILE A 21 -19.41 6.28 -13.30
C ILE A 21 -20.50 5.96 -14.33
N SER A 22 -20.29 6.33 -15.60
CA SER A 22 -21.30 6.13 -16.66
C SER A 22 -21.19 4.78 -17.37
N GLY A 23 -20.03 4.12 -17.32
CA GLY A 23 -19.74 2.92 -18.11
C GLY A 23 -19.53 3.19 -19.60
N GLU A 24 -19.39 4.45 -20.01
CA GLU A 24 -19.17 4.81 -21.42
C GLU A 24 -17.68 4.88 -21.75
N PRO A 25 -17.25 4.30 -22.90
CA PRO A 25 -15.89 4.44 -23.37
C PRO A 25 -15.66 5.84 -23.98
N PHE A 26 -14.44 6.34 -23.87
CA PHE A 26 -14.02 7.59 -24.49
C PHE A 26 -12.52 7.58 -24.80
N SER A 27 -12.12 8.38 -25.79
CA SER A 27 -10.74 8.48 -26.25
C SER A 27 -10.09 9.81 -25.87
N ILE A 28 -8.80 9.76 -25.56
CA ILE A 28 -7.98 10.94 -25.25
C ILE A 28 -6.75 10.92 -26.15
N ARG A 29 -6.54 11.97 -26.94
CA ARG A 29 -5.31 12.12 -27.75
C ARG A 29 -4.27 12.96 -27.02
N SER A 30 -3.02 12.52 -27.07
CA SER A 30 -1.88 13.23 -26.47
C SER A 30 -0.59 12.98 -27.25
N ARG A 31 0.36 13.91 -27.13
CA ARG A 31 1.72 13.75 -27.66
C ARG A 31 2.60 12.91 -26.74
N VAL A 32 2.30 12.91 -25.43
CA VAL A 32 3.08 12.23 -24.40
C VAL A 32 2.13 11.60 -23.39
N ILE A 33 2.42 10.36 -22.99
CA ILE A 33 1.69 9.63 -21.95
C ILE A 33 2.71 9.20 -20.90
N ALA A 34 2.44 9.54 -19.64
CA ALA A 34 3.23 9.12 -18.50
C ALA A 34 2.45 8.06 -17.70
N ASN A 35 3.10 6.92 -17.42
CA ASN A 35 2.55 5.93 -16.52
C ASN A 35 2.96 6.28 -15.08
N ALA A 36 2.00 6.70 -14.27
CA ALA A 36 2.16 7.04 -12.86
C ALA A 36 1.24 6.20 -11.96
N SER A 37 0.98 4.95 -12.34
CA SER A 37 0.00 4.08 -11.67
C SER A 37 0.53 3.35 -10.43
N GLY A 38 1.71 3.70 -9.90
CA GLY A 38 2.23 3.11 -8.66
C GLY A 38 2.35 1.57 -8.71
N PRO A 39 1.76 0.82 -7.76
CA PRO A 39 1.77 -0.66 -7.76
C PRO A 39 1.24 -1.32 -9.03
N TRP A 40 0.38 -0.64 -9.80
CA TRP A 40 -0.17 -1.14 -11.07
C TRP A 40 0.75 -0.89 -12.28
N CYS A 41 1.97 -0.38 -12.07
CA CYS A 41 2.87 0.03 -13.16
C CYS A 41 3.13 -1.10 -14.15
N ASP A 42 3.59 -2.24 -13.66
CA ASP A 42 3.93 -3.39 -14.50
C ASP A 42 2.71 -4.05 -15.13
N TYR A 43 1.56 -4.02 -14.45
CA TYR A 43 0.28 -4.45 -15.00
C TYR A 43 -0.09 -3.64 -16.25
N LEU A 44 -0.05 -2.30 -16.16
CA LEU A 44 -0.36 -1.45 -17.32
C LEU A 44 0.64 -1.63 -18.47
N HIS A 45 1.94 -1.78 -18.17
CA HIS A 45 2.94 -2.05 -19.20
C HIS A 45 2.66 -3.37 -19.94
N LYS A 46 2.35 -4.43 -19.20
CA LYS A 46 2.02 -5.74 -19.76
C LYS A 46 0.73 -5.69 -20.59
N GLU A 47 -0.35 -5.17 -20.01
CA GLU A 47 -1.68 -5.26 -20.62
C GLU A 47 -1.86 -4.27 -21.77
N LEU A 48 -1.42 -3.01 -21.61
CA LEU A 48 -1.67 -1.95 -22.59
C LEU A 48 -0.49 -1.75 -23.56
N PHE A 49 0.74 -1.86 -23.06
CA PHE A 49 1.94 -1.58 -23.88
C PHE A 49 2.59 -2.85 -24.45
N LYS A 50 2.13 -4.04 -24.04
CA LYS A 50 2.68 -5.36 -24.42
C LYS A 50 4.16 -5.50 -24.08
N GLU A 51 4.57 -4.85 -22.99
CA GLU A 51 5.94 -4.83 -22.50
C GLU A 51 6.02 -5.59 -21.18
N ILE A 52 6.77 -6.70 -21.17
CA ILE A 52 6.92 -7.55 -20.00
C ILE A 52 8.31 -7.32 -19.43
N ARG A 53 8.37 -6.52 -18.36
CA ARG A 53 9.58 -6.28 -17.57
C ARG A 53 9.15 -5.95 -16.15
N GLU A 54 9.76 -6.63 -15.18
CA GLU A 54 9.60 -6.33 -13.76
C GLU A 54 10.35 -5.03 -13.45
N ARG A 55 9.61 -4.00 -13.03
CA ARG A 55 10.14 -2.70 -12.62
C ARG A 55 9.91 -2.47 -11.14
N VAL A 56 8.88 -3.08 -10.56
CA VAL A 56 8.52 -2.86 -9.17
C VAL A 56 8.37 -4.18 -8.41
N ARG A 57 9.02 -4.25 -7.23
CA ARG A 57 8.68 -5.21 -6.18
C ARG A 57 7.72 -4.53 -5.23
N THR A 58 6.59 -5.16 -4.99
CA THR A 58 5.57 -4.58 -4.13
C THR A 58 5.63 -5.18 -2.74
N THR A 59 5.69 -4.33 -1.73
CA THR A 59 5.50 -4.75 -0.33
C THR A 59 4.26 -4.13 0.27
N LYS A 60 3.57 -4.89 1.10
CA LYS A 60 2.40 -4.47 1.86
C LYS A 60 2.82 -3.98 3.24
N GLY A 61 2.22 -2.88 3.67
CA GLY A 61 2.25 -2.45 5.07
C GLY A 61 0.88 -2.06 5.56
N ILE A 62 0.58 -2.46 6.78
CA ILE A 62 -0.69 -2.12 7.45
C ILE A 62 -0.50 -1.12 8.59
N HIS A 63 -1.62 -0.58 9.05
CA HIS A 63 -1.75 0.05 10.35
C HIS A 63 -3.02 -0.40 11.06
N LEU A 64 -2.95 -0.49 12.38
CA LEU A 64 -4.13 -0.61 13.25
C LEU A 64 -4.55 0.78 13.71
N VAL A 65 -5.85 1.00 13.81
CA VAL A 65 -6.45 2.22 14.36
C VAL A 65 -7.14 1.87 15.67
N ILE A 66 -6.72 2.52 16.76
CA ILE A 66 -7.30 2.35 18.10
C ILE A 66 -7.81 3.67 18.65
N ASP A 67 -8.69 3.62 19.65
CA ASP A 67 -9.11 4.82 20.38
C ASP A 67 -7.93 5.37 21.20
N ARG A 68 -7.81 6.70 21.26
CA ARG A 68 -6.77 7.36 22.06
C ARG A 68 -6.93 7.11 23.56
N ASN A 69 -8.11 6.76 24.04
CA ASN A 69 -8.32 6.40 25.44
C ASN A 69 -7.66 5.05 25.79
N ASP A 70 -7.49 4.16 24.82
CA ASP A 70 -6.80 2.88 25.02
C ASP A 70 -5.28 3.04 25.07
N LEU A 71 -4.74 4.07 24.41
CA LEU A 71 -3.32 4.42 24.43
C LEU A 71 -3.14 5.95 24.42
N PRO A 72 -3.17 6.61 25.59
CA PRO A 72 -3.23 8.08 25.69
C PRO A 72 -1.86 8.75 25.51
N ILE A 73 -1.25 8.58 24.34
CA ILE A 73 0.04 9.20 24.00
C ILE A 73 -0.13 10.62 23.46
N HIS A 74 0.76 11.54 23.83
CA HIS A 74 0.69 12.95 23.38
C HIS A 74 1.55 13.25 22.16
N TYR A 75 2.61 12.48 21.95
CA TYR A 75 3.59 12.64 20.88
C TYR A 75 3.74 11.34 20.10
N THR A 76 4.24 11.44 18.88
CA THR A 76 4.63 10.26 18.11
C THR A 76 5.75 9.52 18.84
N ILE A 77 5.58 8.21 18.98
CA ILE A 77 6.59 7.33 19.57
C ILE A 77 7.15 6.46 18.47
N VAL A 78 8.49 6.37 18.44
CA VAL A 78 9.24 5.49 17.55
C VAL A 78 9.80 4.36 18.39
N GLY A 79 9.51 3.12 18.02
CA GLY A 79 10.05 1.91 18.63
C GLY A 79 10.63 0.97 17.59
N GLN A 80 11.17 -0.15 18.04
CA GLN A 80 11.57 -1.26 17.18
C GLN A 80 10.72 -2.48 17.50
N ALA A 81 10.22 -3.17 16.47
CA ALA A 81 9.48 -4.41 16.63
C ALA A 81 10.36 -5.47 17.27
N VAL A 82 9.81 -6.18 18.26
CA VAL A 82 10.56 -7.17 19.05
C VAL A 82 10.96 -8.40 18.23
N GLN A 83 10.25 -8.66 17.13
CA GLN A 83 10.43 -9.82 16.28
C GLN A 83 11.65 -9.69 15.37
N ASP A 84 11.94 -8.50 14.85
CA ASP A 84 12.94 -8.30 13.79
C ASP A 84 13.71 -6.97 13.86
N GLY A 85 13.43 -6.10 14.84
CA GLY A 85 14.11 -4.82 15.03
C GLY A 85 13.66 -3.71 14.09
N ARG A 86 12.66 -3.92 13.22
CA ARG A 86 12.18 -2.87 12.31
C ARG A 86 11.50 -1.73 13.06
N TYR A 87 11.65 -0.52 12.54
CA TYR A 87 11.01 0.64 13.15
C TYR A 87 9.48 0.59 13.01
N ILE A 88 8.83 0.87 14.13
CA ILE A 88 7.38 1.01 14.26
C ILE A 88 7.05 2.34 14.94
N PHE A 89 5.84 2.84 14.70
CA PHE A 89 5.34 4.14 15.08
C PHE A 89 3.98 4.01 15.74
N ALA A 90 3.83 4.63 16.91
CA ALA A 90 2.52 4.98 17.46
C ALA A 90 2.31 6.47 17.21
N VAL A 91 1.39 6.81 16.30
CA VAL A 91 1.12 8.18 15.86
C VAL A 91 -0.23 8.63 16.40
N PRO A 92 -0.29 9.56 17.36
CA PRO A 92 -1.55 10.12 17.79
C PRO A 92 -2.15 11.04 16.71
N TRP A 93 -3.42 10.83 16.35
CA TRP A 93 -4.14 11.70 15.41
C TRP A 93 -5.58 11.90 15.85
N ARG A 94 -5.91 13.12 16.30
CA ARG A 94 -7.22 13.47 16.89
C ARG A 94 -7.57 12.48 18.02
N GLN A 95 -8.74 11.85 17.96
CA GLN A 95 -9.22 10.85 18.92
C GLN A 95 -8.64 9.44 18.71
N PHE A 96 -7.76 9.25 17.74
CA PHE A 96 -7.20 7.94 17.42
C PHE A 96 -5.70 7.88 17.65
N VAL A 97 -5.17 6.65 17.70
CA VAL A 97 -3.75 6.36 17.55
C VAL A 97 -3.58 5.35 16.42
N PHE A 98 -2.65 5.64 15.51
CA PHE A 98 -2.26 4.73 14.45
C PHE A 98 -1.02 3.94 14.89
N LEU A 99 -1.12 2.62 14.80
CA LEU A 99 -0.08 1.68 15.17
C LEU A 99 0.42 1.00 13.89
N GLY A 100 1.69 1.18 13.53
CA GLY A 100 2.23 0.58 12.31
C GLY A 100 3.75 0.71 12.19
N THR A 101 4.38 0.22 11.13
CA THR A 101 3.79 -0.57 10.05
C THR A 101 4.38 -1.96 9.98
N THR A 102 3.72 -2.83 9.24
CA THR A 102 4.33 -4.06 8.71
C THR A 102 5.03 -3.81 7.37
N ASP A 103 5.81 -4.78 6.94
CA ASP A 103 6.44 -4.83 5.63
C ASP A 103 6.58 -6.30 5.19
N THR A 104 5.69 -6.73 4.29
CA THR A 104 5.64 -8.11 3.78
C THR A 104 5.56 -8.09 2.26
N ASP A 105 6.19 -9.05 1.58
CA ASP A 105 5.98 -9.21 0.14
C ASP A 105 4.52 -9.39 -0.21
N TYR A 106 4.09 -8.80 -1.33
CA TYR A 106 2.72 -8.91 -1.82
C TYR A 106 2.69 -8.99 -3.35
N ASP A 107 2.16 -10.11 -3.86
CA ASP A 107 2.01 -10.43 -5.28
C ASP A 107 0.54 -10.57 -5.71
N GLY A 108 -0.40 -10.26 -4.81
CA GLY A 108 -1.84 -10.30 -5.05
C GLY A 108 -2.38 -9.10 -5.81
N ASP A 109 -3.72 -9.01 -5.86
CA ASP A 109 -4.45 -7.91 -6.51
C ASP A 109 -4.18 -6.56 -5.79
N PRO A 110 -3.60 -5.56 -6.47
CA PRO A 110 -3.34 -4.25 -5.87
C PRO A 110 -4.61 -3.46 -5.49
N ASP A 111 -5.77 -3.79 -6.06
CA ASP A 111 -7.06 -3.20 -5.70
C ASP A 111 -7.66 -3.82 -4.43
N ARG A 112 -7.09 -4.92 -3.93
CA ARG A 112 -7.62 -5.68 -2.79
C ARG A 112 -6.52 -6.09 -1.85
N ILE A 113 -6.13 -5.18 -0.96
CA ILE A 113 -5.02 -5.39 -0.03
C ILE A 113 -5.59 -5.78 1.35
N PRO A 114 -5.62 -7.08 1.72
CA PRO A 114 -6.14 -7.48 3.01
C PRO A 114 -5.21 -7.06 4.17
N THR A 115 -5.76 -7.09 5.37
CA THR A 115 -4.98 -7.15 6.61
C THR A 115 -5.10 -8.57 7.13
N GLU A 116 -3.96 -9.26 7.27
CA GLU A 116 -3.90 -10.65 7.68
C GLU A 116 -3.73 -10.74 9.19
N ARG A 117 -4.14 -11.87 9.77
CA ARG A 117 -4.02 -12.09 11.23
C ARG A 117 -2.59 -11.90 11.71
N SER A 118 -1.62 -12.39 10.95
CA SER A 118 -0.19 -12.25 11.26
C SER A 118 0.29 -10.79 11.32
N ASP A 119 -0.31 -9.90 10.53
CA ASP A 119 0.02 -8.48 10.58
C ASP A 119 -0.47 -7.83 11.88
N VAL A 120 -1.69 -8.20 12.29
CA VAL A 120 -2.32 -7.72 13.53
C VAL A 120 -1.52 -8.20 14.73
N ASP A 121 -1.22 -9.50 14.79
CA ASP A 121 -0.44 -10.11 15.88
C ASP A 121 0.93 -9.44 16.00
N TYR A 122 1.64 -9.26 14.88
CA TYR A 122 2.95 -8.63 14.85
C TYR A 122 2.93 -7.24 15.51
N LEU A 123 1.95 -6.40 15.17
CA LEU A 123 1.84 -5.05 15.71
C LEU A 123 1.38 -5.05 17.17
N LEU A 124 0.38 -5.86 17.53
CA LEU A 124 -0.10 -5.96 18.90
C LEU A 124 1.01 -6.43 19.85
N ASP A 125 1.77 -7.46 19.48
CA ASP A 125 2.89 -7.97 20.25
C ASP A 125 3.95 -6.88 20.46
N ALA A 126 4.30 -6.17 19.38
CA ALA A 126 5.32 -5.13 19.45
C ALA A 126 4.88 -3.95 20.32
N PHE A 127 3.63 -3.48 20.22
CA PHE A 127 3.15 -2.36 21.02
C PHE A 127 2.86 -2.75 22.48
N ASN A 128 2.38 -3.97 22.75
CA ASN A 128 2.20 -4.45 24.11
C ASN A 128 3.54 -4.62 24.85
N HIS A 129 4.65 -4.87 24.14
CA HIS A 129 5.98 -4.86 24.74
C HIS A 129 6.34 -3.48 25.33
N TYR A 130 6.08 -2.39 24.61
CA TYR A 130 6.35 -1.03 25.08
C TYR A 130 5.27 -0.47 26.00
N PHE A 131 4.02 -0.91 25.84
CA PHE A 131 2.85 -0.44 26.59
C PHE A 131 2.10 -1.59 27.27
N PRO A 132 2.73 -2.32 28.21
CA PRO A 132 2.13 -3.52 28.81
C PRO A 132 0.82 -3.24 29.56
N ASN A 133 0.66 -2.01 30.07
CA ASN A 133 -0.56 -1.60 30.77
C ASN A 133 -1.71 -1.20 29.83
N ALA A 134 -1.43 -0.96 28.54
CA ALA A 134 -2.47 -0.64 27.56
C ALA A 134 -3.33 -1.86 27.21
N ASN A 135 -2.78 -3.08 27.38
CA ASN A 135 -3.44 -4.36 27.11
C ASN A 135 -4.15 -4.34 25.75
N LEU A 136 -3.40 -3.98 24.70
CA LEU A 136 -3.91 -3.88 23.34
C LEU A 136 -4.29 -5.27 22.84
N ASN A 137 -5.49 -5.39 22.28
CA ASN A 137 -6.04 -6.64 21.76
C ASN A 137 -7.04 -6.33 20.65
N ASP A 138 -7.58 -7.37 20.03
CA ASP A 138 -8.50 -7.26 18.89
C ASP A 138 -9.72 -6.37 19.17
N ASP A 139 -10.28 -6.41 20.39
CA ASP A 139 -11.48 -5.65 20.75
C ASP A 139 -11.23 -4.13 20.79
N LYS A 140 -9.96 -3.71 20.88
CA LYS A 140 -9.55 -2.29 20.86
C LYS A 140 -9.24 -1.78 19.46
N ILE A 141 -9.24 -2.64 18.45
CA ILE A 141 -9.01 -2.26 17.05
C ILE A 141 -10.33 -1.77 16.45
N ILE A 142 -10.39 -0.46 16.17
CA ILE A 142 -11.54 0.16 15.52
C ILE A 142 -11.54 -0.13 14.02
N SER A 143 -10.36 -0.08 13.41
CA SER A 143 -10.19 -0.25 11.97
C SER A 143 -8.76 -0.63 11.63
N THR A 144 -8.55 -1.06 10.39
CA THR A 144 -7.24 -1.30 9.80
C THR A 144 -7.19 -0.64 8.42
N PHE A 145 -6.01 -0.26 7.99
CA PHE A 145 -5.78 0.10 6.60
C PHE A 145 -4.44 -0.46 6.13
N ALA A 146 -4.41 -0.85 4.87
CA ALA A 146 -3.25 -1.44 4.22
C ALA A 146 -2.89 -0.64 2.97
N GLY A 147 -1.62 -0.62 2.63
CA GLY A 147 -1.12 0.02 1.43
C GLY A 147 0.05 -0.74 0.83
N LEU A 148 0.24 -0.56 -0.47
CA LEU A 148 1.33 -1.14 -1.22
C LEU A 148 2.41 -0.11 -1.51
N ARG A 149 3.66 -0.51 -1.29
CA ARG A 149 4.86 0.27 -1.60
C ARG A 149 5.46 -0.31 -2.88
N PRO A 150 5.40 0.42 -4.02
CA PRO A 150 6.07 0.00 -5.25
C PRO A 150 7.56 0.34 -5.14
N LEU A 151 8.36 -0.62 -4.70
CA LEU A 151 9.81 -0.46 -4.58
C LEU A 151 10.46 -0.77 -5.93
N THR A 152 11.45 0.01 -6.34
CA THR A 152 12.17 -0.26 -7.60
C THR A 152 12.83 -1.63 -7.55
N TYR A 153 12.53 -2.47 -8.54
CA TYR A 153 13.19 -3.74 -8.73
C TYR A 153 14.57 -3.50 -9.36
N GLU A 154 15.64 -3.83 -8.64
CA GLU A 154 17.00 -3.87 -9.17
C GLU A 154 17.51 -5.32 -9.18
N GLU A 155 17.79 -5.84 -10.36
CA GLU A 155 18.32 -7.19 -10.55
C GLU A 155 19.68 -7.32 -9.83
N GLY A 156 19.77 -8.24 -8.86
CA GLY A 156 21.01 -8.53 -8.13
C GLY A 156 21.28 -7.69 -6.87
N LYS A 157 20.37 -6.81 -6.44
CA LYS A 157 20.43 -6.21 -5.10
C LYS A 157 19.41 -6.83 -4.17
N THR A 158 19.88 -7.61 -3.20
CA THR A 158 19.12 -7.84 -1.97
C THR A 158 19.12 -6.57 -1.13
N ALA A 159 17.96 -6.24 -0.55
CA ALA A 159 17.85 -5.21 0.47
C ALA A 159 18.67 -5.58 1.72
#